data_AF-A0A969GH58-F1
#
_entry.id   AF-A0A969GH58-F1
#
_cell.length_a   1.000
_cell.length_b   1.000
_cell.length_c   1.000
_cell.angle_alpha   90.00
_cell.angle_beta   90.00
_cell.angle_gamma   90.00
#
_symmetry.space_group_name_H-M   'P 1'
#
loop_
_entity.id
_entity.type
_entity.pdbx_description
1 polymer ?
#
loop_
_entity_poly.entity_id
_entity_poly.type
_entity_poly.pdbx_seq_one_letter_code
_entity_poly.pdbx_strand_id
1 'polypeptide(L)'
;KILLSASRFGIPAMFGAALLTFLLVDYFVSDKNKKNLLLAFLLGLAINFHLDNTKEFQYSWEKQERFISQLLWRAPVIDSGTAILTDQEVLGVMGEYAVSFSINTAYQVKDFGNTPPYWYFPFLYTNPNVNNLLQGAPLEYQKLTMVFNGNSNQMLLLDFNPELNRCLWILQPQDTNLRLVSDDVRNLAAGSDIDLIKQSDEVVIPPKDIYGKQNTQTWCYYFQKADLARQYGEWDEIVSLWNEAQENGERADNGFEYIPFIEGFGHTEDWGQVKELTKFAKRITAGLEPSLCTALDRLAINAPESKERDETILNLKEDLNCKNFQ
;
A
#
# COMPACT_ATOMS: atom_id res chain seq x y z
N LYS A 1 -16.20 -14.65 -10.04
CA LYS A 1 -17.16 -15.32 -9.13
C LYS A 1 -17.37 -16.78 -9.55
N ILE A 2 -16.41 -17.65 -9.26
CA ILE A 2 -16.57 -19.12 -9.09
C ILE A 2 -15.69 -19.44 -7.87
N LEU A 3 -16.15 -19.10 -6.67
CA LEU A 3 -15.32 -19.07 -5.46
C LEU A 3 -15.61 -20.22 -4.49
N LEU A 4 -16.56 -21.11 -4.79
CA LEU A 4 -16.87 -22.25 -3.93
C LEU A 4 -16.01 -23.49 -4.24
N SER A 5 -15.68 -23.75 -5.51
CA SER A 5 -14.91 -24.95 -5.90
C SER A 5 -13.39 -24.80 -5.73
N ALA A 6 -12.86 -23.57 -5.67
CA ALA A 6 -11.44 -23.27 -5.46
C ALA A 6 -11.08 -23.00 -3.99
N SER A 7 -12.08 -22.90 -3.10
CA SER A 7 -11.87 -22.65 -1.68
C SER A 7 -11.64 -23.94 -0.91
N ARG A 8 -10.98 -23.85 0.26
CA ARG A 8 -10.80 -24.96 1.22
C ARG A 8 -12.10 -25.68 1.58
N PHE A 9 -13.25 -25.01 1.44
CA PHE A 9 -14.56 -25.58 1.68
C PHE A 9 -14.98 -26.64 0.64
N GLY A 10 -14.36 -26.66 -0.55
CA GLY A 10 -14.60 -27.66 -1.58
C GLY A 10 -13.84 -28.97 -1.38
N ILE A 11 -12.79 -28.99 -0.54
CA ILE A 11 -11.88 -30.14 -0.36
C ILE A 11 -12.63 -31.43 0.01
N PRO A 12 -13.60 -31.44 0.97
CA PRO A 12 -14.31 -32.67 1.32
C PRO A 12 -15.12 -33.26 0.16
N ALA A 13 -15.62 -32.41 -0.75
CA ALA A 13 -16.41 -32.84 -1.90
C ALA A 13 -15.54 -33.38 -3.05
N MET A 14 -14.24 -33.07 -3.08
CA MET A 14 -13.34 -33.44 -4.18
C MET A 14 -13.24 -34.96 -4.39
N PHE A 15 -13.23 -35.74 -3.31
CA PHE A 15 -13.16 -37.20 -3.41
C PHE A 15 -14.40 -37.78 -4.10
N GLY A 16 -15.59 -37.34 -3.68
CA GLY A 16 -16.85 -37.76 -4.29
C GLY A 16 -16.95 -37.31 -5.75
N ALA A 17 -16.52 -36.07 -6.05
CA ALA A 17 -16.46 -35.56 -7.42
C ALA A 17 -15.54 -36.41 -8.30
N ALA A 18 -14.34 -36.76 -7.82
CA ALA A 18 -13.40 -37.58 -8.58
C ALA A 18 -13.95 -38.98 -8.89
N LEU A 19 -14.59 -39.64 -7.90
CA LEU A 19 -15.24 -40.94 -8.12
C LEU A 19 -16.39 -40.83 -9.13
N LEU A 20 -17.25 -39.83 -8.99
CA LEU A 20 -18.36 -39.61 -9.91
C LEU A 20 -17.87 -39.33 -11.33
N THR A 21 -16.84 -38.50 -11.49
CA THR A 21 -16.21 -38.24 -12.79
C THR A 21 -15.64 -39.51 -13.41
N PHE A 22 -14.96 -40.35 -12.61
CA PHE A 22 -14.47 -41.64 -13.10
C PHE A 22 -15.61 -42.55 -13.56
N LEU A 23 -16.67 -42.71 -12.76
CA LEU A 23 -17.82 -43.56 -13.10
C LEU A 23 -18.55 -43.06 -14.36
N LEU A 24 -18.71 -41.75 -14.53
CA LEU A 24 -19.31 -41.16 -15.73
C LEU A 24 -18.44 -41.44 -16.96
N VAL A 25 -17.14 -41.22 -16.88
CA VAL A 25 -16.21 -41.51 -17.98
C VAL A 25 -16.20 -43.01 -18.29
N ASP A 26 -16.24 -43.86 -17.27
CA ASP A 26 -16.26 -45.32 -17.42
C ASP A 26 -17.51 -45.81 -18.15
N TYR A 27 -18.67 -45.27 -17.78
CA TYR A 27 -19.98 -45.62 -18.34
C TYR A 27 -20.17 -45.11 -19.78
N PHE A 28 -19.83 -43.85 -20.06
CA PHE A 28 -20.10 -43.23 -21.37
C PHE A 28 -19.03 -43.48 -22.43
N VAL A 29 -17.80 -43.85 -22.05
CA VAL A 29 -16.68 -44.06 -22.98
C VAL A 29 -16.25 -45.52 -22.98
N SER A 30 -16.72 -46.30 -23.96
CA SER A 30 -16.46 -47.74 -24.02
C SER A 30 -15.05 -48.10 -24.50
N ASP A 31 -14.43 -47.26 -25.34
CA ASP A 31 -13.08 -47.49 -25.88
C ASP A 31 -12.00 -47.16 -24.83
N LYS A 32 -11.12 -48.14 -24.54
CA LYS A 32 -10.08 -48.01 -23.51
C LYS A 32 -9.08 -46.89 -23.80
N ASN A 33 -8.69 -46.70 -25.06
CA ASN A 33 -7.69 -45.68 -25.42
C ASN A 33 -8.31 -44.28 -25.32
N LYS A 34 -9.55 -44.11 -25.79
CA LYS A 34 -10.29 -42.84 -25.65
C LYS A 34 -10.55 -42.51 -24.18
N LYS A 35 -10.88 -43.51 -23.36
CA LYS A 35 -11.05 -43.37 -21.91
C LYS A 35 -9.77 -42.88 -21.23
N ASN A 36 -8.64 -43.53 -21.50
CA ASN A 36 -7.34 -43.13 -20.95
C ASN A 36 -6.95 -41.72 -21.40
N LEU A 37 -7.17 -41.37 -22.67
CA LEU A 37 -6.88 -40.05 -23.19
C LEU A 37 -7.75 -38.97 -22.50
N LEU A 38 -9.04 -39.23 -22.32
CA LEU A 38 -9.95 -38.31 -21.63
C LEU A 38 -9.58 -38.13 -20.16
N LEU A 39 -9.28 -39.22 -19.44
CA LEU A 39 -8.84 -39.15 -18.05
C LEU A 39 -7.52 -38.40 -17.92
N ALA A 40 -6.55 -38.66 -18.80
CA ALA A 40 -5.28 -37.94 -18.83
C ALA A 40 -5.49 -36.44 -19.10
N PHE A 41 -6.39 -36.09 -20.01
CA PHE A 41 -6.76 -34.71 -20.29
C PHE A 41 -7.41 -34.02 -19.08
N LEU A 42 -8.40 -34.66 -18.45
CA LEU A 42 -9.06 -34.14 -17.24
C LEU A 42 -8.06 -33.97 -16.08
N LEU A 43 -7.15 -34.93 -15.92
CA LEU A 43 -6.06 -34.83 -14.94
C LEU A 43 -5.14 -33.65 -15.24
N GLY A 44 -4.77 -33.45 -16.51
CA GLY A 44 -3.99 -32.29 -16.94
C GLY A 44 -4.67 -30.96 -16.61
N LEU A 45 -5.99 -30.86 -16.84
CA LEU A 45 -6.78 -29.68 -16.46
C LEU A 45 -6.81 -29.46 -14.95
N ALA A 46 -6.98 -30.53 -14.16
CA ALA A 46 -6.99 -30.45 -12.70
C ALA A 46 -5.62 -30.00 -12.15
N ILE A 47 -4.52 -30.55 -12.69
CA ILE A 47 -3.16 -30.12 -12.33
C ILE A 47 -2.98 -28.63 -12.64
N ASN A 48 -3.36 -28.19 -13.85
CA ASN A 48 -3.22 -26.79 -14.24
C ASN A 48 -4.04 -25.86 -13.31
N PHE A 49 -5.28 -26.24 -13.00
CA PHE A 49 -6.12 -25.50 -12.05
C PHE A 49 -5.47 -25.36 -10.66
N HIS A 50 -4.84 -26.42 -10.15
CA HIS A 50 -4.14 -26.36 -8.86
C HIS A 50 -2.85 -25.52 -8.92
N LEU A 51 -2.14 -25.52 -10.05
CA LEU A 51 -0.98 -24.64 -10.25
C LEU A 51 -1.40 -23.17 -10.30
N ASP A 52 -2.47 -22.85 -11.02
CA ASP A 52 -3.03 -21.49 -11.09
C ASP A 52 -3.48 -21.00 -9.71
N ASN A 53 -4.20 -21.85 -8.96
CA ASN A 53 -4.59 -21.54 -7.58
C ASN A 53 -3.38 -21.33 -6.66
N THR A 54 -2.35 -22.17 -6.78
CA THR A 54 -1.11 -22.02 -6.00
C THR A 54 -0.44 -20.67 -6.28
N LYS A 55 -0.37 -20.27 -7.56
CA LYS A 55 0.19 -18.98 -7.97
C LYS A 55 -0.62 -17.80 -7.42
N GLU A 56 -1.94 -17.88 -7.40
CA GLU A 56 -2.81 -16.85 -6.83
C GLU A 56 -2.55 -16.66 -5.32
N PHE A 57 -2.47 -17.75 -4.56
CA PHE A 57 -2.15 -17.69 -3.13
C PHE A 57 -0.72 -17.22 -2.86
N GLN A 58 0.26 -17.62 -3.70
CA GLN A 58 1.62 -17.11 -3.60
C GLN A 58 1.66 -15.59 -3.81
N TYR A 59 1.01 -15.10 -4.88
CA TYR A 59 0.95 -13.66 -5.16
C TYR A 59 0.25 -12.89 -4.04
N SER A 60 -0.87 -13.43 -3.52
CA SER A 60 -1.56 -12.84 -2.38
C SER A 60 -0.68 -12.78 -1.14
N TRP A 61 0.11 -13.82 -0.89
CA TRP A 61 1.04 -13.87 0.24
C TRP A 61 2.15 -12.83 0.10
N GLU A 62 2.80 -12.75 -1.06
CA GLU A 62 3.81 -11.73 -1.34
C GLU A 62 3.24 -10.30 -1.18
N LYS A 63 1.98 -10.09 -1.57
CA LYS A 63 1.29 -8.80 -1.39
C LYS A 63 1.03 -8.48 0.09
N GLN A 64 0.65 -9.47 0.90
CA GLN A 64 0.47 -9.32 2.36
C GLN A 64 1.79 -8.98 3.05
N GLU A 65 2.88 -9.68 2.71
CA GLU A 65 4.21 -9.37 3.20
C GLU A 65 4.58 -7.93 2.86
N ARG A 66 4.55 -7.55 1.58
CA ARG A 66 4.87 -6.18 1.13
C ARG A 66 4.05 -5.10 1.82
N PHE A 67 2.76 -5.33 2.04
CA PHE A 67 1.89 -4.38 2.74
C PHE A 67 2.37 -4.14 4.17
N ILE A 68 2.54 -5.23 4.93
CA ILE A 68 2.94 -5.16 6.33
C ILE A 68 4.35 -4.59 6.49
N SER A 69 5.30 -5.00 5.65
CA SER A 69 6.67 -4.48 5.67
C SER A 69 6.70 -2.96 5.50
N GLN A 70 6.04 -2.47 4.45
CA GLN A 70 6.03 -1.05 4.14
C GLN A 70 5.28 -0.24 5.18
N LEU A 71 4.18 -0.78 5.71
CA LEU A 71 3.44 -0.14 6.79
C LEU A 71 4.33 0.01 8.03
N LEU A 72 5.07 -1.01 8.43
CA LEU A 72 5.98 -0.95 9.58
C LEU A 72 7.18 -0.01 9.35
N TRP A 73 7.69 0.09 8.13
CA TRP A 73 8.77 1.04 7.80
C TRP A 73 8.30 2.49 7.84
N ARG A 74 7.07 2.74 7.32
CA ARG A 74 6.49 4.08 7.24
C ARG A 74 5.89 4.56 8.56
N ALA A 75 5.34 3.64 9.33
CA ALA A 75 4.65 3.91 10.57
C ALA A 75 5.11 2.94 11.69
N PRO A 76 6.33 3.08 12.22
CA PRO A 76 6.88 2.13 13.19
C PRO A 76 6.02 1.99 14.45
N VAL A 77 5.40 3.09 14.89
CA VAL A 77 4.43 3.13 15.98
C VAL A 77 3.21 3.89 15.51
N ILE A 78 2.03 3.39 15.84
CA ILE A 78 0.74 4.03 15.55
C ILE A 78 -0.01 4.19 16.87
N ASP A 79 -0.64 5.34 17.08
CA ASP A 79 -1.46 5.58 18.27
C ASP A 79 -2.67 4.61 18.30
N SER A 80 -2.99 4.07 19.49
CA SER A 80 -4.12 3.15 19.66
C SER A 80 -5.46 3.83 19.35
N GLY A 81 -6.39 3.09 18.75
CA GLY A 81 -7.68 3.59 18.29
C GLY A 81 -7.67 4.06 16.83
N THR A 82 -6.57 3.84 16.11
CA THR A 82 -6.41 4.27 14.72
C THR A 82 -7.17 3.38 13.75
N ALA A 83 -8.03 3.99 12.93
CA ALA A 83 -8.66 3.35 11.79
C ALA A 83 -7.75 3.45 10.55
N ILE A 84 -7.50 2.32 9.90
CA ILE A 84 -6.67 2.25 8.68
C ILE A 84 -7.61 2.08 7.48
N LEU A 85 -7.70 3.09 6.65
CA LEU A 85 -8.62 3.11 5.51
C LEU A 85 -7.86 2.90 4.21
N THR A 86 -8.47 2.17 3.28
CA THR A 86 -8.03 2.14 1.88
C THR A 86 -9.22 2.32 0.96
N ASP A 87 -8.99 2.79 -0.25
CA ASP A 87 -10.03 3.01 -1.25
C ASP A 87 -10.80 1.73 -1.60
N GLN A 88 -10.11 0.61 -1.70
CA GLN A 88 -10.64 -0.71 -2.03
C GLN A 88 -10.05 -1.78 -1.12
N GLU A 89 -10.52 -3.02 -1.23
CA GLU A 89 -9.91 -4.13 -0.51
C GLU A 89 -8.55 -4.49 -1.13
N VAL A 90 -7.47 -4.11 -0.45
CA VAL A 90 -6.11 -4.26 -0.97
C VAL A 90 -5.58 -5.69 -0.85
N LEU A 91 -6.17 -6.52 0.03
CA LEU A 91 -5.79 -7.91 0.28
C LEU A 91 -6.99 -8.86 0.13
N GLY A 92 -7.59 -8.90 -1.06
CA GLY A 92 -8.89 -9.56 -1.33
C GLY A 92 -9.02 -11.05 -1.02
N VAL A 93 -7.93 -11.82 -1.05
CA VAL A 93 -7.96 -13.25 -0.66
C VAL A 93 -8.06 -13.41 0.87
N MET A 94 -7.57 -12.43 1.63
CA MET A 94 -7.52 -12.45 3.09
C MET A 94 -8.85 -12.03 3.72
N GLY A 95 -9.47 -10.95 3.21
CA GLY A 95 -10.65 -10.36 3.84
C GLY A 95 -10.32 -9.29 4.87
N GLU A 96 -11.15 -8.25 4.94
CA GLU A 96 -11.04 -7.08 5.84
C GLU A 96 -10.65 -7.41 7.29
N TYR A 97 -11.42 -8.26 7.99
CA TYR A 97 -11.19 -8.55 9.40
C TYR A 97 -9.86 -9.29 9.63
N ALA A 98 -9.43 -10.13 8.68
CA ALA A 98 -8.17 -10.85 8.77
C ALA A 98 -6.99 -9.90 8.55
N VAL A 99 -7.13 -8.89 7.67
CA VAL A 99 -6.15 -7.80 7.53
C VAL A 99 -6.00 -7.04 8.84
N SER A 100 -7.11 -6.72 9.51
CA SER A 100 -7.08 -6.07 10.83
C SER A 100 -6.27 -6.89 11.84
N PHE A 101 -6.52 -8.20 11.96
CA PHE A 101 -5.74 -9.06 12.85
C PHE A 101 -4.28 -9.20 12.42
N SER A 102 -4.00 -9.20 11.12
CA SER A 102 -2.64 -9.21 10.58
C SER A 102 -1.86 -7.98 11.03
N ILE A 103 -2.45 -6.79 10.91
CA ILE A 103 -1.86 -5.53 11.35
C ILE A 103 -1.55 -5.59 12.85
N ASN A 104 -2.53 -5.94 13.69
CA ASN A 104 -2.31 -6.05 15.15
C ASN A 104 -1.21 -7.08 15.51
N THR A 105 -1.14 -8.18 14.77
CA THR A 105 -0.10 -9.21 14.95
C THR A 105 1.28 -8.71 14.52
N ALA A 106 1.36 -7.98 13.40
CA ALA A 106 2.60 -7.43 12.88
C ALA A 106 3.21 -6.37 13.80
N TYR A 107 2.36 -5.51 14.39
CA TYR A 107 2.75 -4.56 15.45
C TYR A 107 2.99 -5.23 16.81
N GLN A 108 2.78 -6.55 16.91
CA GLN A 108 2.97 -7.32 18.14
C GLN A 108 2.25 -6.72 19.36
N VAL A 109 1.05 -6.19 19.13
CA VAL A 109 0.26 -5.56 20.19
C VAL A 109 -0.07 -6.60 21.27
N LYS A 110 0.18 -6.25 22.53
CA LYS A 110 -0.12 -7.08 23.69
C LYS A 110 -1.29 -6.48 24.48
N ASP A 111 -1.99 -7.35 25.22
CA ASP A 111 -2.95 -6.96 26.27
C ASP A 111 -4.15 -6.08 25.85
N PHE A 112 -4.57 -6.14 24.59
CA PHE A 112 -5.73 -5.38 24.08
C PHE A 112 -7.10 -6.03 24.33
N GLY A 113 -7.14 -7.19 25.01
CA GLY A 113 -8.37 -7.89 25.34
C GLY A 113 -9.25 -8.18 24.13
N ASN A 114 -10.47 -7.63 24.13
CA ASN A 114 -11.43 -7.72 23.02
C ASN A 114 -11.53 -6.43 22.19
N THR A 115 -10.66 -5.44 22.45
CA THR A 115 -10.68 -4.11 21.83
C THR A 115 -9.35 -3.86 21.13
N PRO A 116 -9.15 -4.40 19.91
CA PRO A 116 -7.91 -4.23 19.17
C PRO A 116 -7.64 -2.74 18.91
N PRO A 117 -6.38 -2.26 19.01
CA PRO A 117 -6.05 -0.85 18.81
C PRO A 117 -6.16 -0.39 17.37
N TYR A 118 -6.05 -1.30 16.40
CA TYR A 118 -6.10 -0.96 14.97
C TYR A 118 -7.17 -1.77 14.26
N TRP A 119 -7.90 -1.13 13.34
CA TRP A 119 -8.85 -1.82 12.48
C TRP A 119 -8.81 -1.28 11.06
N TYR A 120 -8.90 -2.20 10.10
CA TYR A 120 -8.82 -1.92 8.69
C TYR A 120 -10.20 -1.82 8.05
N PHE A 121 -10.41 -0.79 7.23
CA PHE A 121 -11.69 -0.49 6.57
C PHE A 121 -11.48 -0.24 5.06
N PRO A 122 -11.86 -1.17 4.17
CA PRO A 122 -11.88 -0.96 2.73
C PRO A 122 -13.13 -0.16 2.29
N PHE A 123 -12.92 0.98 1.64
CA PHE A 123 -13.92 2.02 1.39
C PHE A 123 -14.91 1.70 0.25
N LEU A 124 -14.48 0.98 -0.80
CA LEU A 124 -15.26 0.81 -2.04
C LEU A 124 -16.59 0.06 -1.85
N TYR A 125 -16.70 -0.81 -0.84
CA TYR A 125 -17.88 -1.65 -0.67
C TYR A 125 -19.07 -0.95 0.01
N THR A 126 -18.87 0.24 0.60
CA THR A 126 -19.89 0.91 1.42
C THR A 126 -20.48 2.18 0.79
N ASN A 127 -20.02 2.60 -0.40
CA ASN A 127 -20.28 3.92 -1.00
C ASN A 127 -20.35 5.07 0.05
N PRO A 128 -19.32 5.20 0.89
CA PRO A 128 -19.35 6.08 2.03
C PRO A 128 -19.22 7.55 1.62
N ASN A 129 -19.98 8.39 2.29
CA ASN A 129 -19.98 9.83 2.05
C ASN A 129 -18.67 10.42 2.59
N VAL A 130 -17.76 10.83 1.70
CA VAL A 130 -16.48 11.48 2.04
C VAL A 130 -16.68 12.62 3.05
N ASN A 131 -17.74 13.44 2.88
CA ASN A 131 -18.02 14.55 3.80
C ASN A 131 -18.32 14.08 5.23
N ASN A 132 -18.98 12.92 5.39
CA ASN A 132 -19.25 12.39 6.72
C ASN A 132 -17.96 11.94 7.41
N LEU A 133 -17.04 11.31 6.68
CA LEU A 133 -15.74 10.95 7.25
C LEU A 133 -14.93 12.20 7.63
N LEU A 134 -14.91 13.22 6.76
CA LEU A 134 -14.25 14.49 7.07
C LEU A 134 -14.87 15.22 8.28
N GLN A 135 -16.09 14.83 8.70
CA GLN A 135 -16.78 15.34 9.89
C GLN A 135 -16.63 14.45 11.13
N GLY A 136 -15.83 13.38 11.07
CA GLY A 136 -15.61 12.49 12.21
C GLY A 136 -16.68 11.43 12.42
N ALA A 137 -17.16 10.81 11.34
CA ALA A 137 -18.10 9.70 11.42
C ALA A 137 -17.56 8.54 12.27
N PRO A 138 -18.43 7.84 13.03
CA PRO A 138 -18.03 6.67 13.79
C PRO A 138 -17.55 5.56 12.85
N LEU A 139 -16.44 4.92 13.24
CA LEU A 139 -15.83 3.79 12.56
C LEU A 139 -15.77 2.64 13.56
N GLU A 140 -16.84 1.87 13.58
CA GLU A 140 -17.04 0.78 14.53
C GLU A 140 -17.14 -0.54 13.75
N TYR A 141 -16.54 -1.60 14.28
CA TYR A 141 -16.65 -2.92 13.69
C TYR A 141 -16.63 -4.00 14.77
N GLN A 142 -17.50 -5.00 14.60
CA GLN A 142 -17.52 -6.18 15.46
C GLN A 142 -17.31 -7.45 14.66
N LYS A 143 -16.34 -8.25 15.08
CA LYS A 143 -16.10 -9.59 14.52
C LYS A 143 -15.83 -10.59 15.64
N LEU A 144 -16.64 -11.65 15.70
CA LEU A 144 -16.57 -12.64 16.77
C LEU A 144 -16.72 -11.94 18.14
N THR A 145 -15.72 -12.02 19.01
CA THR A 145 -15.69 -11.34 20.32
C THR A 145 -14.97 -10.00 20.29
N MET A 146 -14.39 -9.61 19.15
CA MET A 146 -13.58 -8.40 19.00
C MET A 146 -14.46 -7.23 18.56
N VAL A 147 -14.28 -6.08 19.22
CA VAL A 147 -15.01 -4.84 18.95
C VAL A 147 -14.01 -3.70 18.85
N PHE A 148 -13.91 -3.11 17.66
CA PHE A 148 -13.21 -1.85 17.45
C PHE A 148 -14.19 -0.69 17.57
N ASN A 149 -13.83 0.32 18.36
CA ASN A 149 -14.60 1.55 18.53
C ASN A 149 -13.69 2.74 18.20
N GLY A 150 -13.80 3.28 16.98
CA GLY A 150 -13.04 4.43 16.52
C GLY A 150 -13.91 5.44 15.78
N ASN A 151 -13.28 6.44 15.19
CA ASN A 151 -13.94 7.41 14.32
C ASN A 151 -12.93 7.94 13.29
N SER A 152 -13.45 8.59 12.25
CA SER A 152 -12.64 9.06 11.13
C SER A 152 -11.83 10.32 11.40
N ASN A 153 -11.88 10.93 12.59
CA ASN A 153 -10.89 11.94 12.99
C ASN A 153 -9.55 11.29 13.40
N GLN A 154 -9.55 9.99 13.67
CA GLN A 154 -8.37 9.24 14.08
C GLN A 154 -8.07 8.15 13.05
N MET A 155 -7.86 8.56 11.80
CA MET A 155 -7.66 7.65 10.66
C MET A 155 -6.37 7.89 9.89
N LEU A 156 -5.82 6.82 9.34
CA LEU A 156 -4.78 6.85 8.32
C LEU A 156 -5.37 6.38 6.99
N LEU A 157 -5.24 7.19 5.94
CA LEU A 157 -5.67 6.84 4.59
C LEU A 157 -4.49 6.28 3.79
N LEU A 158 -4.65 5.06 3.28
CA LEU A 158 -3.64 4.31 2.55
C LEU A 158 -4.07 4.10 1.09
N ASP A 159 -3.12 4.20 0.16
CA ASP A 159 -3.22 3.65 -1.20
C ASP A 159 -2.18 2.54 -1.36
N PHE A 160 -2.61 1.34 -1.76
CA PHE A 160 -1.71 0.20 -1.93
C PHE A 160 -2.02 -0.61 -3.19
N ASN A 161 -1.32 -0.26 -4.26
CA ASN A 161 -1.48 -0.85 -5.59
C ASN A 161 -0.12 -1.28 -6.17
N PRO A 162 0.56 -2.29 -5.58
CA PRO A 162 1.87 -2.76 -6.05
C PRO A 162 1.85 -3.31 -7.49
N GLU A 163 0.67 -3.67 -8.01
CA GLU A 163 0.44 -4.04 -9.41
C GLU A 163 0.82 -2.90 -10.39
N LEU A 164 0.81 -1.66 -9.91
CA LEU A 164 1.18 -0.46 -10.67
C LEU A 164 2.64 -0.04 -10.42
N ASN A 165 3.46 -0.92 -9.83
CA ASN A 165 4.82 -0.62 -9.36
C ASN A 165 4.87 0.60 -8.43
N ARG A 166 3.88 0.69 -7.53
CA ARG A 166 3.80 1.72 -6.48
C ARG A 166 4.11 1.10 -5.14
N CYS A 167 4.84 1.83 -4.32
CA CYS A 167 4.95 1.55 -2.90
C CYS A 167 3.62 1.85 -2.19
N LEU A 168 3.51 1.46 -0.93
CA LEU A 168 2.42 1.87 -0.05
C LEU A 168 2.48 3.40 0.12
N TRP A 169 1.38 4.10 -0.08
CA TRP A 169 1.30 5.52 0.23
C TRP A 169 0.39 5.71 1.44
N ILE A 170 0.88 6.38 2.47
CA ILE A 170 0.03 6.96 3.50
C ILE A 170 -0.25 8.40 3.05
N LEU A 171 -1.46 8.63 2.58
CA LEU A 171 -1.86 9.94 2.07
C LEU A 171 -1.98 10.93 3.21
N GLN A 172 -1.64 12.18 2.92
CA GLN A 172 -1.56 13.27 3.88
C GLN A 172 -2.51 14.39 3.47
N PRO A 173 -2.87 15.33 4.37
CA PRO A 173 -3.81 16.41 4.05
C PRO A 173 -3.42 17.26 2.84
N GLN A 174 -2.12 17.37 2.55
CA GLN A 174 -1.59 18.06 1.38
C GLN A 174 -1.76 17.31 0.05
N ASP A 175 -2.11 16.03 0.06
CA ASP A 175 -2.24 15.20 -1.15
C ASP A 175 -3.63 15.33 -1.81
N THR A 176 -4.41 16.34 -1.43
CA THR A 176 -5.74 16.66 -1.98
C THR A 176 -5.73 17.08 -3.45
N ASN A 177 -4.57 17.18 -4.08
CA ASN A 177 -4.41 17.39 -5.52
C ASN A 177 -3.77 16.20 -6.26
N LEU A 178 -3.55 15.06 -5.59
CA LEU A 178 -2.94 13.87 -6.15
C LEU A 178 -3.86 13.21 -7.20
N ARG A 179 -3.58 13.42 -8.48
CA ARG A 179 -4.40 12.87 -9.59
C ARG A 179 -4.13 11.40 -9.90
N LEU A 180 -3.28 10.74 -9.10
CA LEU A 180 -2.91 9.32 -9.27
C LEU A 180 -3.85 8.37 -8.52
N VAL A 181 -4.78 8.91 -7.74
CA VAL A 181 -5.82 8.21 -6.98
C VAL A 181 -7.20 8.71 -7.40
N SER A 182 -8.26 8.02 -6.99
CA SER A 182 -9.63 8.42 -7.30
C SER A 182 -10.00 9.77 -6.65
N ASP A 183 -11.03 10.44 -7.16
CA ASP A 183 -11.48 11.74 -6.64
C ASP A 183 -11.89 11.65 -5.16
N ASP A 184 -12.56 10.55 -4.76
CA ASP A 184 -12.99 10.34 -3.38
C ASP A 184 -11.79 10.19 -2.45
N VAL A 185 -10.78 9.41 -2.84
CA VAL A 185 -9.55 9.21 -2.05
C VAL A 185 -8.77 10.50 -1.94
N ARG A 186 -8.65 11.24 -3.05
CA ARG A 186 -8.00 12.53 -3.08
C ARG A 186 -8.67 13.52 -2.14
N ASN A 187 -10.01 13.60 -2.15
CA ASN A 187 -10.75 14.47 -1.23
C ASN A 187 -10.62 14.00 0.23
N LEU A 188 -10.63 12.69 0.46
CA LEU A 188 -10.53 12.09 1.79
C LEU A 188 -9.15 12.23 2.42
N ALA A 189 -8.09 12.42 1.62
CA ALA A 189 -6.73 12.65 2.11
C ALA A 189 -6.64 13.81 3.11
N ALA A 190 -7.52 14.82 2.98
CA ALA A 190 -7.65 15.93 3.93
C ALA A 190 -7.91 15.51 5.38
N GLY A 191 -8.51 14.33 5.60
CA GLY A 191 -8.81 13.80 6.94
C GLY A 191 -7.81 12.76 7.45
N SER A 192 -6.77 12.43 6.68
CA SER A 192 -5.74 11.48 7.13
C SER A 192 -4.84 12.15 8.17
N ASP A 193 -4.82 11.61 9.39
CA ASP A 193 -4.09 12.16 10.53
C ASP A 193 -2.73 11.46 10.67
N ILE A 194 -1.71 12.02 10.02
CA ILE A 194 -0.34 11.50 10.08
C ILE A 194 0.32 11.66 11.45
N ASP A 195 -0.21 12.52 12.32
CA ASP A 195 0.34 12.70 13.66
C ASP A 195 0.13 11.45 14.53
N LEU A 196 -0.77 10.54 14.14
CA LEU A 196 -0.94 9.23 14.75
C LEU A 196 0.30 8.33 14.60
N ILE A 197 1.16 8.63 13.63
CA ILE A 197 2.40 7.89 13.40
C ILE A 197 3.50 8.48 14.29
N LYS A 198 4.16 7.62 15.08
CA LYS A 198 5.31 7.98 15.91
C LYS A 198 6.59 7.34 15.39
N GLN A 199 7.68 8.11 15.44
CA GLN A 199 9.03 7.57 15.34
C GLN A 199 9.36 6.67 16.53
N SER A 200 10.25 5.72 16.29
CA SER A 200 10.77 4.80 17.30
C SER A 200 12.19 4.41 16.91
N ASP A 201 13.11 4.46 17.87
CA ASP A 201 14.45 3.90 17.72
C ASP A 201 14.42 2.35 17.71
N GLU A 202 13.37 1.76 18.29
CA GLU A 202 13.13 0.33 18.24
C GLU A 202 12.50 -0.03 16.90
N VAL A 203 13.22 -0.84 16.11
CA VAL A 203 12.72 -1.39 14.85
C VAL A 203 11.68 -2.46 15.17
N VAL A 204 10.41 -2.18 14.83
CA VAL A 204 9.35 -3.19 14.91
C VAL A 204 9.54 -4.18 13.77
N ILE A 205 10.07 -5.36 14.12
CA ILE A 205 10.26 -6.47 13.17
C ILE A 205 9.03 -7.38 13.27
N PRO A 206 8.29 -7.60 12.17
CA PRO A 206 7.13 -8.49 12.22
C PRO A 206 7.56 -9.94 12.51
N PRO A 207 6.69 -10.78 13.11
CA PRO A 207 7.04 -12.16 13.43
C PRO A 207 7.57 -12.92 12.20
N LYS A 208 8.84 -13.32 12.24
CA LYS A 208 9.55 -13.94 11.12
C LYS A 208 8.92 -15.26 10.66
N ASP A 209 8.34 -16.02 11.58
CA ASP A 209 7.66 -17.28 11.27
C ASP A 209 6.36 -17.07 10.48
N ILE A 210 5.82 -15.85 10.51
CA ILE A 210 4.65 -15.45 9.73
C ILE A 210 5.11 -14.77 8.45
N TYR A 211 5.83 -13.65 8.54
CA TYR A 211 6.10 -12.73 7.41
C TYR A 211 7.46 -12.91 6.73
N GLY A 212 8.19 -13.97 7.07
CA GLY A 212 9.49 -14.26 6.48
C GLY A 212 10.57 -13.21 6.80
N LYS A 213 11.65 -13.23 6.01
CA LYS A 213 12.75 -12.27 6.14
C LYS A 213 12.44 -11.03 5.31
N GLN A 214 12.48 -9.88 5.98
CA GLN A 214 12.33 -8.58 5.34
C GLN A 214 13.53 -8.22 4.48
N ASN A 215 13.29 -7.71 3.27
CA ASN A 215 14.33 -7.13 2.41
C ASN A 215 14.29 -5.61 2.51
N THR A 216 15.29 -5.03 3.17
CA THR A 216 15.45 -3.59 3.34
C THR A 216 16.27 -2.94 2.22
N GLN A 217 16.83 -3.72 1.30
CA GLN A 217 17.51 -3.21 0.11
C GLN A 217 16.52 -3.17 -1.05
N THR A 218 15.50 -2.33 -0.92
CA THR A 218 14.48 -2.12 -1.95
C THR A 218 14.12 -0.64 -2.00
N TRP A 219 13.73 -0.14 -3.17
CA TRP A 219 13.25 1.23 -3.32
C TRP A 219 12.16 1.59 -2.30
N CYS A 220 11.16 0.72 -2.11
CA CYS A 220 10.07 1.00 -1.18
C CYS A 220 10.55 1.15 0.26
N TYR A 221 11.57 0.41 0.70
CA TYR A 221 12.15 0.62 2.03
C TYR A 221 12.67 2.06 2.19
N TYR A 222 13.51 2.51 1.24
CA TYR A 222 14.08 3.85 1.27
C TYR A 222 13.00 4.92 1.18
N PHE A 223 12.00 4.75 0.31
CA PHE A 223 10.86 5.66 0.21
C PHE A 223 10.06 5.75 1.52
N GLN A 224 9.70 4.61 2.14
CA GLN A 224 8.93 4.63 3.39
C GLN A 224 9.70 5.31 4.53
N LYS A 225 11.00 5.05 4.63
CA LYS A 225 11.87 5.68 5.62
C LYS A 225 12.05 7.17 5.36
N ALA A 226 12.18 7.57 4.09
CA ALA A 226 12.32 8.98 3.71
C ALA A 226 11.02 9.76 3.95
N ASP A 227 9.85 9.20 3.66
CA ASP A 227 8.58 9.87 3.92
C ASP A 227 8.24 9.93 5.41
N LEU A 228 8.72 8.97 6.22
CA LEU A 228 8.71 9.09 7.68
C LEU A 228 9.67 10.19 8.17
N ALA A 229 10.92 10.21 7.72
CA ALA A 229 11.90 11.25 8.07
C ALA A 229 11.40 12.66 7.71
N ARG A 230 10.73 12.77 6.56
CA ARG A 230 10.06 13.99 6.09
C ARG A 230 9.00 14.51 7.06
N GLN A 231 8.21 13.62 7.67
CA GLN A 231 7.22 14.01 8.68
C GLN A 231 7.85 14.70 9.90
N TYR A 232 9.10 14.34 10.22
CA TYR A 232 9.85 14.88 11.36
C TYR A 232 10.87 15.96 10.98
N GLY A 233 10.97 16.31 9.69
CA GLY A 233 11.93 17.30 9.20
C GLY A 233 13.39 16.85 9.28
N GLU A 234 13.64 15.54 9.22
CA GLU A 234 14.99 14.96 9.24
C GLU A 234 15.60 14.97 7.83
N TRP A 235 15.91 16.16 7.33
CA TRP A 235 16.32 16.37 5.94
C TRP A 235 17.65 15.68 5.58
N ASP A 236 18.62 15.68 6.49
CA ASP A 236 19.91 14.99 6.30
C ASP A 236 19.73 13.46 6.16
N GLU A 237 18.80 12.88 6.93
CA GLU A 237 18.48 11.45 6.86
C GLU A 237 17.86 11.09 5.50
N ILE A 238 16.97 11.94 4.97
CA ILE A 238 16.39 11.75 3.63
C ILE A 238 17.49 11.70 2.56
N VAL A 239 18.49 12.58 2.65
CA VAL A 239 19.62 12.60 1.71
C VAL A 239 20.52 11.36 1.89
N SER A 240 20.73 10.89 3.12
CA SER A 240 21.44 9.63 3.38
C SER A 240 20.72 8.45 2.72
N LEU A 241 19.42 8.31 2.98
CA LEU A 241 18.57 7.26 2.42
C LEU A 241 18.56 7.28 0.88
N TRP A 242 18.57 8.48 0.28
CA TRP A 242 18.71 8.61 -1.17
C TRP A 242 20.03 8.03 -1.67
N ASN A 243 21.15 8.42 -1.05
CA ASN A 243 22.48 7.96 -1.47
C ASN A 243 22.60 6.44 -1.33
N GLU A 244 22.12 5.88 -0.22
CA GLU A 244 22.07 4.42 -0.02
C GLU A 244 21.21 3.73 -1.09
N ALA A 245 20.05 4.29 -1.44
CA ALA A 245 19.21 3.76 -2.52
C ALA A 245 19.97 3.75 -3.86
N GLN A 246 20.66 4.84 -4.20
CA GLN A 246 21.44 4.94 -5.44
C GLN A 246 22.63 3.97 -5.47
N GLU A 247 23.34 3.79 -4.36
CA GLU A 247 24.43 2.82 -4.25
C GLU A 247 23.97 1.38 -4.46
N ASN A 248 22.74 1.06 -4.03
CA ASN A 248 22.11 -0.24 -4.25
C ASN A 248 21.43 -0.36 -5.63
N GLY A 249 21.47 0.68 -6.46
CA GLY A 249 20.83 0.69 -7.78
C GLY A 249 19.30 0.76 -7.75
N GLU A 250 18.72 1.15 -6.62
CA GLU A 250 17.29 1.26 -6.41
C GLU A 250 16.74 2.60 -6.94
N ARG A 251 15.52 2.57 -7.48
CA ARG A 251 14.83 3.75 -8.01
C ARG A 251 13.32 3.55 -8.03
N ALA A 252 12.57 4.65 -8.00
CA ALA A 252 11.13 4.60 -8.17
C ALA A 252 10.72 4.39 -9.63
N ASP A 253 9.63 3.65 -9.83
CA ASP A 253 8.87 3.66 -11.07
C ASP A 253 7.76 4.73 -11.06
N ASN A 254 7.50 5.36 -9.90
CA ASN A 254 6.50 6.41 -9.75
C ASN A 254 7.11 7.74 -9.26
N GLY A 255 6.80 8.82 -9.96
CA GLY A 255 7.29 10.16 -9.69
C GLY A 255 6.88 10.72 -8.32
N PHE A 256 5.71 10.31 -7.79
CA PHE A 256 5.22 10.76 -6.49
C PHE A 256 6.20 10.39 -5.36
N GLU A 257 6.87 9.25 -5.50
CA GLU A 257 7.80 8.71 -4.49
C GLU A 257 9.14 9.47 -4.44
N TYR A 258 9.39 10.36 -5.40
CA TYR A 258 10.54 11.26 -5.36
C TYR A 258 10.31 12.52 -4.52
N ILE A 259 9.06 12.83 -4.14
CA ILE A 259 8.73 14.07 -3.42
C ILE A 259 9.49 14.20 -2.08
N PRO A 260 9.59 13.17 -1.22
CA PRO A 260 10.37 13.28 0.01
C PRO A 260 11.82 13.66 -0.26
N PHE A 261 12.45 13.07 -1.27
CA PHE A 261 13.83 13.34 -1.64
C PHE A 261 14.02 14.73 -2.27
N ILE A 262 13.07 15.19 -3.09
CA ILE A 262 13.06 16.56 -3.61
C ILE A 262 13.03 17.55 -2.45
N GLU A 263 12.22 17.30 -1.43
CA GLU A 263 12.16 18.16 -0.25
C GLU A 263 13.42 18.07 0.61
N GLY A 264 13.97 16.86 0.82
CA GLY A 264 15.26 16.64 1.47
C GLY A 264 16.38 17.48 0.85
N PHE A 265 16.58 17.36 -0.46
CA PHE A 265 17.62 18.14 -1.16
C PHE A 265 17.37 19.64 -1.14
N GLY A 266 16.11 20.09 -1.19
CA GLY A 266 15.79 21.52 -1.07
C GLY A 266 16.14 22.08 0.31
N HIS A 267 15.94 21.29 1.37
CA HIS A 267 16.31 21.70 2.73
C HIS A 267 17.81 21.64 3.02
N THR A 268 18.55 20.76 2.33
CA THR A 268 20.02 20.71 2.37
C THR A 268 20.70 21.59 1.30
N GLU A 269 19.92 22.46 0.65
CA GLU A 269 20.37 23.45 -0.35
C GLU A 269 21.02 22.85 -1.62
N ASP A 270 20.80 21.58 -1.93
CA ASP A 270 21.23 20.97 -3.21
C ASP A 270 20.15 21.19 -4.29
N TRP A 271 20.07 22.43 -4.76
CA TRP A 271 19.11 22.84 -5.78
C TRP A 271 19.33 22.18 -7.14
N GLY A 272 20.55 21.69 -7.40
CA GLY A 272 20.86 20.86 -8.56
C GLY A 272 20.07 19.56 -8.56
N GLN A 273 20.07 18.84 -7.44
CA GLN A 273 19.28 17.62 -7.28
C GLN A 273 17.78 17.88 -7.28
N VAL A 274 17.31 18.96 -6.63
CA VAL A 274 15.89 19.36 -6.69
C VAL A 274 15.41 19.47 -8.14
N LYS A 275 16.20 20.11 -9.01
CA LYS A 275 15.88 20.27 -10.42
C LYS A 275 15.86 18.95 -11.18
N GLU A 276 16.91 18.13 -11.02
CA GLU A 276 17.01 16.84 -11.71
C GLU A 276 15.86 15.90 -11.31
N LEU A 277 15.61 15.75 -10.01
CA LEU A 277 14.56 14.87 -9.49
C LEU A 277 13.16 15.35 -9.86
N THR A 278 12.88 16.65 -9.78
CA THR A 278 11.58 17.19 -10.18
C THR A 278 11.30 16.93 -11.66
N LYS A 279 12.30 17.13 -12.54
CA LYS A 279 12.17 16.86 -13.98
C LYS A 279 12.03 15.37 -14.27
N PHE A 280 12.79 14.54 -13.56
CA PHE A 280 12.70 13.09 -13.68
C PHE A 280 11.32 12.56 -13.26
N ALA A 281 10.83 12.97 -12.08
CA ALA A 281 9.54 12.59 -11.53
C ALA A 281 8.39 12.94 -12.48
N LYS A 282 8.38 14.18 -13.01
CA LYS A 282 7.41 14.62 -14.02
C LYS A 282 7.45 13.73 -15.27
N ARG A 283 8.65 13.38 -15.75
CA ARG A 283 8.82 12.61 -16.99
C ARG A 283 8.27 11.18 -16.87
N ILE A 284 8.44 10.54 -15.71
CA ILE A 284 8.05 9.14 -15.53
C ILE A 284 6.59 8.97 -15.09
N THR A 285 5.92 10.03 -14.63
CA THR A 285 4.55 9.93 -14.11
C THR A 285 3.69 11.11 -14.56
N ALA A 286 2.76 10.81 -15.47
CA ALA A 286 1.81 11.79 -15.99
C ALA A 286 0.82 12.24 -14.91
N GLY A 287 0.50 13.55 -14.89
CA GLY A 287 -0.48 14.14 -13.98
C GLY A 287 0.05 14.44 -12.57
N LEU A 288 1.36 14.30 -12.36
CA LEU A 288 2.02 14.59 -11.09
C LEU A 288 2.28 16.09 -10.87
N GLU A 289 2.14 16.92 -11.91
CA GLU A 289 2.45 18.34 -11.86
C GLU A 289 1.81 19.07 -10.66
N PRO A 290 0.53 18.87 -10.30
CA PRO A 290 -0.06 19.51 -9.13
C PRO A 290 0.69 19.19 -7.83
N SER A 291 1.04 17.93 -7.60
CA SER A 291 1.73 17.49 -6.38
C SER A 291 3.17 18.01 -6.33
N LEU A 292 3.87 18.08 -7.48
CA LEU A 292 5.19 18.72 -7.56
C LEU A 292 5.10 20.23 -7.30
N CYS A 293 4.09 20.91 -7.84
CA CYS A 293 3.87 22.33 -7.57
C CYS A 293 3.68 22.60 -6.08
N THR A 294 2.88 21.79 -5.40
CA THR A 294 2.69 21.91 -3.94
C THR A 294 3.96 21.61 -3.15
N ALA A 295 4.79 20.65 -3.59
CA ALA A 295 6.11 20.42 -2.99
C ALA A 295 7.03 21.64 -3.13
N LEU A 296 7.05 22.26 -4.31
CA LEU A 296 7.82 23.49 -4.55
C LEU A 296 7.25 24.69 -3.77
N ASP A 297 5.94 24.77 -3.56
CA ASP A 297 5.32 25.77 -2.68
C ASP A 297 5.79 25.60 -1.23
N ARG A 298 5.84 24.37 -0.71
CA ARG A 298 6.37 24.09 0.64
C ARG A 298 7.85 24.46 0.75
N LEU A 299 8.67 24.09 -0.22
CA LEU A 299 10.09 24.46 -0.25
C LEU A 299 10.30 25.97 -0.27
N ALA A 300 9.46 26.72 -0.99
CA ALA A 300 9.54 28.18 -1.01
C ALA A 300 9.30 28.82 0.37
N ILE A 301 8.53 28.15 1.24
CA ILE A 301 8.17 28.63 2.57
C ILE A 301 9.17 28.13 3.62
N ASN A 302 9.57 26.86 3.55
CA ASN A 302 10.25 26.18 4.66
C ASN A 302 11.75 25.95 4.44
N ALA A 303 12.24 25.97 3.19
CA ALA A 303 13.66 25.76 2.92
C ALA A 303 14.49 27.03 3.19
N PRO A 304 15.78 26.91 3.53
CA PRO A 304 16.66 28.05 3.76
C PRO A 304 16.60 29.10 2.64
N GLU A 305 16.49 30.38 3.01
CA GLU A 305 16.37 31.46 2.04
C GLU A 305 17.68 31.66 1.27
N SER A 306 17.62 31.53 -0.05
CA SER A 306 18.73 31.83 -0.94
C SER A 306 18.25 32.29 -2.31
N LYS A 307 19.08 33.03 -3.02
CA LYS A 307 18.78 33.45 -4.39
C LYS A 307 18.64 32.24 -5.33
N GLU A 308 19.46 31.22 -5.12
CA GLU A 308 19.45 29.98 -5.91
C GLU A 308 18.15 29.19 -5.72
N ARG A 309 17.64 29.12 -4.48
CA ARG A 309 16.31 28.58 -4.18
C ARG A 309 15.24 29.26 -5.02
N ASP A 310 15.14 30.58 -4.90
CA ASP A 310 14.04 31.35 -5.50
C ASP A 310 14.06 31.24 -7.03
N GLU A 311 15.25 31.31 -7.64
CA GLU A 311 15.42 31.13 -9.08
C GLU A 311 15.08 29.69 -9.51
N THR A 312 15.51 28.68 -8.76
CA THR A 312 15.24 27.27 -9.10
C THR A 312 13.76 26.94 -8.99
N ILE A 313 13.10 27.34 -7.90
CA ILE A 313 11.68 27.13 -7.68
C ILE A 313 10.85 27.84 -8.76
N LEU A 314 11.18 29.10 -9.08
CA LEU A 314 10.48 29.85 -10.13
C LEU A 314 10.57 29.14 -11.48
N ASN A 315 11.79 28.76 -11.90
CA ASN A 315 12.00 28.05 -13.17
C ASN A 315 11.25 26.72 -13.22
N LEU A 316 11.29 25.93 -12.14
CA LEU A 316 10.56 24.66 -12.07
C LEU A 316 9.05 24.85 -12.10
N LYS A 317 8.52 25.88 -11.43
CA LYS A 317 7.09 26.20 -11.47
C LYS A 317 6.61 26.63 -12.85
N GLU A 318 7.43 27.34 -13.61
CA GLU A 318 7.17 27.67 -15.01
C GLU A 318 7.20 26.41 -15.88
N ASP A 319 8.23 25.56 -15.73
CA ASP A 319 8.35 24.29 -16.44
C ASP A 319 7.17 23.33 -16.18
N LEU A 320 6.60 23.38 -14.97
CA LEU A 320 5.44 22.59 -14.55
C LEU A 320 4.09 23.25 -14.89
N ASN A 321 4.08 24.50 -15.33
CA ASN A 321 2.87 25.32 -15.51
C ASN A 321 1.99 25.39 -14.25
N CYS A 322 2.59 25.60 -13.08
CA CYS A 322 1.88 25.55 -11.79
C CYS A 322 0.69 26.50 -11.67
N LYS A 323 0.67 27.60 -12.43
CA LYS A 323 -0.45 28.55 -12.49
C LYS A 323 -1.78 27.91 -12.93
N ASN A 324 -1.75 26.75 -13.58
CA ASN A 324 -2.94 26.03 -14.02
C ASN A 324 -3.58 25.15 -12.93
N PHE A 325 -2.94 25.04 -11.76
CA PHE A 325 -3.33 24.14 -10.67
C PHE A 325 -3.56 24.86 -9.34
N GLN A 326 -3.43 26.19 -9.32
CA GLN A 326 -3.65 27.05 -8.16
C GLN A 326 -5.10 27.53 -8.07
#